data_AF-A0A179U9B1-F1
#
_entry.id   AF-A0A179U9B1-F1
#
_cell.length_a   1.000
_cell.length_b   1.000
_cell.length_c   1.000
_cell.angle_alpha   90.00
_cell.angle_beta   90.00
_cell.angle_gamma   90.00
#
_symmetry.space_group_name_H-M   'P 1'
#
loop_
_entity.id
_entity.type
_entity.pdbx_description
1 polymer ?
#
loop_
_entity_poly.entity_id
_entity_poly.type
_entity_poly.pdbx_seq_one_letter_code
_entity_poly.pdbx_strand_id
1 'polypeptide(L)'
;MATEKELALVEWPKKNMYIEDVAEFAQVILIITEMTFVCGWQHIQMLLFLQLAAITASRPLAILHLWYQDVMLTLIRVSDSGRPRLFIFLKPEFTKRFLRDKALNEFKISEIIFDSTLVLSLHICLLTLLFHIGGFKSISTSEPVLDCAEKLYSIKVLNGKGQQLLLLKNELLNKFVFCQTESTFTGFKICFESEDDSIHDEFSDALSW
;
A
#
# COMPACT_ATOMS: atom_id res chain seq x y z
N MET A 1 27.51 26.61 22.81
CA MET A 1 27.27 27.81 21.99
C MET A 1 26.03 27.56 21.15
N ALA A 2 24.86 27.92 21.67
CA ALA A 2 23.58 27.92 20.93
C ALA A 2 23.04 29.35 20.77
N THR A 3 23.88 30.34 21.06
CA THR A 3 23.56 31.77 21.10
C THR A 3 24.16 32.54 19.92
N GLU A 4 24.78 31.88 18.96
CA GLU A 4 25.55 32.55 17.88
C GLU A 4 24.88 32.47 16.50
N LYS A 5 23.65 31.93 16.38
CA LYS A 5 23.03 31.68 15.07
C LYS A 5 21.64 32.24 14.80
N GLU A 6 21.07 33.08 15.68
CA GLU A 6 19.71 33.67 15.48
C GLU A 6 18.69 32.70 14.85
N LEU A 7 18.71 31.42 15.25
CA LEU A 7 17.71 30.47 14.80
C LEU A 7 16.47 30.74 15.64
N ALA A 8 15.44 31.28 14.99
CA ALA A 8 14.13 31.45 15.60
C ALA A 8 13.68 30.11 16.20
N LEU A 9 13.56 30.06 17.54
CA LEU A 9 12.92 28.97 18.30
C LEU A 9 11.39 29.02 18.10
N VAL A 10 10.94 29.23 16.88
CA VAL A 10 9.55 29.05 16.51
C VAL A 10 9.47 27.62 16.01
N GLU A 11 8.99 26.70 16.85
CA GLU A 11 8.45 25.45 16.35
C GLU A 11 7.40 25.83 15.31
N TRP A 12 7.71 25.63 14.02
CA TRP A 12 6.70 25.77 12.98
C TRP A 12 5.55 24.85 13.36
N PRO A 13 4.30 25.35 13.40
CA PRO A 13 3.17 24.48 13.69
C PRO A 13 3.23 23.36 12.67
N LYS A 14 3.36 22.11 13.15
CA LYS A 14 3.34 20.94 12.27
C LYS A 14 2.03 21.00 11.51
N LYS A 15 2.11 21.34 10.23
CA LYS A 15 0.95 21.45 9.35
C LYS A 15 0.39 20.05 9.21
N ASN A 16 -0.75 19.78 9.84
CA ASN A 16 -1.46 18.53 9.63
C ASN A 16 -2.08 18.57 8.24
N MET A 17 -1.93 17.47 7.49
CA MET A 17 -2.56 17.31 6.19
C MET A 17 -4.01 16.87 6.40
N TYR A 18 -4.97 17.62 5.86
CA TYR A 18 -6.38 17.22 5.86
C TYR A 18 -6.65 16.15 4.79
N ILE A 19 -7.79 15.46 4.86
CA ILE A 19 -8.11 14.40 3.90
C ILE A 19 -8.28 14.95 2.48
N GLU A 20 -8.73 16.21 2.36
CA GLU A 20 -8.81 16.95 1.11
C GLU A 20 -7.42 17.19 0.51
N ASP A 21 -6.44 17.55 1.34
CA ASP A 21 -5.05 17.74 0.93
C ASP A 21 -4.44 16.40 0.45
N VAL A 22 -4.73 15.29 1.14
CA VAL A 22 -4.31 13.93 0.71
C VAL A 22 -4.91 13.60 -0.66
N ALA A 23 -6.19 13.96 -0.88
CA ALA A 23 -6.89 13.71 -2.12
C ALA A 23 -6.30 14.50 -3.29
N GLU A 24 -6.04 15.78 -3.08
CA GLU A 24 -5.41 16.65 -4.07
C GLU A 24 -3.99 16.18 -4.39
N PHE A 25 -3.20 15.85 -3.38
CA PHE A 25 -1.83 15.37 -3.56
C PHE A 25 -1.77 14.04 -4.32
N ALA A 26 -2.70 13.12 -4.05
CA ALA A 26 -2.81 11.88 -4.81
C ALA A 26 -3.18 12.10 -6.29
N GLN A 27 -4.06 13.07 -6.58
CA GLN A 27 -4.37 13.44 -7.96
C GLN A 27 -3.15 14.01 -8.68
N VAL A 28 -2.37 14.86 -7.99
CA VAL A 28 -1.12 15.40 -8.54
C VAL A 28 -0.14 14.27 -8.85
N ILE A 29 0.06 13.31 -7.94
CA ILE A 29 0.96 12.16 -8.19
C ILE A 29 0.53 11.32 -9.39
N LEU A 30 -0.77 11.21 -9.66
CA LEU A 30 -1.26 10.47 -10.82
C LEU A 30 -1.08 11.22 -12.14
N ILE A 31 -1.17 12.54 -12.11
CA ILE A 31 -1.13 13.40 -13.30
C ILE A 31 0.31 13.83 -13.61
N ILE A 32 1.19 13.87 -12.61
CA ILE A 32 2.56 14.32 -12.80
C ILE A 32 3.28 13.39 -13.78
N THR A 33 3.70 13.99 -14.89
CA THR A 33 4.50 13.34 -15.93
C THR A 33 5.97 13.79 -15.88
N GLU A 34 6.29 14.69 -14.94
CA GLU A 34 7.63 15.20 -14.70
C GLU A 34 8.55 14.18 -14.01
N MET A 35 9.86 14.43 -14.13
CA MET A 35 11.01 13.53 -13.93
C MET A 35 11.18 12.89 -12.52
N THR A 36 10.24 13.08 -11.59
CA THR A 36 10.37 12.59 -10.20
C THR A 36 10.28 11.07 -10.11
N PHE A 37 9.46 10.44 -10.96
CA PHE A 37 9.28 9.00 -11.00
C PHE A 37 9.67 8.44 -12.36
N VAL A 38 10.43 7.35 -12.34
CA VAL A 38 10.98 6.68 -13.52
C VAL A 38 9.92 5.82 -14.21
N CYS A 39 8.95 5.29 -13.44
CA CYS A 39 7.90 4.44 -14.00
C CYS A 39 6.59 4.48 -13.21
N GLY A 40 5.50 4.05 -13.85
CA GLY A 40 4.18 4.01 -13.23
C GLY A 40 4.08 3.11 -11.99
N TRP A 41 4.98 2.14 -11.81
CA TRP A 41 5.05 1.34 -10.58
C TRP A 41 5.33 2.22 -9.36
N GLN A 42 6.27 3.16 -9.45
CA GLN A 42 6.60 4.07 -8.36
C GLN A 42 5.43 5.02 -8.03
N HIS A 43 4.67 5.49 -9.04
CA HIS A 43 3.43 6.26 -8.79
C HIS A 43 2.45 5.48 -7.92
N ILE A 44 2.21 4.20 -8.25
CA ILE A 44 1.28 3.37 -7.50
C ILE A 44 1.79 3.09 -6.08
N GLN A 45 3.10 2.89 -5.90
CA GLN A 45 3.70 2.76 -4.56
C GLN A 45 3.57 4.04 -3.74
N MET A 46 3.82 5.21 -4.32
CA MET A 46 3.67 6.49 -3.62
C MET A 46 2.23 6.73 -3.17
N LEU A 47 1.26 6.42 -4.02
CA LEU A 47 -0.16 6.50 -3.65
C LEU A 47 -0.51 5.55 -2.51
N LEU A 48 -0.02 4.30 -2.57
CA LEU A 48 -0.22 3.34 -1.49
C LEU A 48 0.39 3.84 -0.18
N PHE A 49 1.60 4.40 -0.24
CA PHE A 49 2.30 4.94 0.92
C PHE A 49 1.49 6.07 1.58
N LEU A 50 1.01 7.03 0.81
CA LEU A 50 0.21 8.15 1.31
C LEU A 50 -1.10 7.69 1.95
N GLN A 51 -1.78 6.74 1.32
CA GLN A 51 -3.03 6.17 1.84
C GLN A 51 -2.79 5.44 3.17
N LEU A 52 -1.70 4.66 3.26
CA LEU A 52 -1.31 4.01 4.52
C LEU A 52 -0.95 5.02 5.60
N ALA A 53 -0.24 6.10 5.25
CA ALA A 53 0.09 7.17 6.18
C ALA A 53 -1.18 7.87 6.70
N ALA A 54 -2.12 8.18 5.83
CA ALA A 54 -3.39 8.82 6.19
C ALA A 54 -4.28 7.90 7.07
N ILE A 55 -4.39 6.61 6.75
CA ILE A 55 -5.27 5.67 7.46
C ILE A 55 -4.66 5.25 8.80
N THR A 56 -3.37 4.90 8.81
CA THR A 56 -2.73 4.30 9.99
C THR A 56 -2.11 5.35 10.93
N ALA A 57 -1.89 6.58 10.43
CA ALA A 57 -1.11 7.62 11.11
C ALA A 57 0.27 7.10 11.59
N SER A 58 0.83 6.11 10.89
CA SER A 58 2.12 5.51 11.20
C SER A 58 3.26 6.40 10.73
N ARG A 59 4.45 6.23 11.34
CA ARG A 59 5.66 6.91 10.89
C ARG A 59 6.01 6.45 9.45
N PRO A 60 6.48 7.35 8.57
CA PRO A 60 6.93 7.01 7.22
C PRO A 60 7.85 5.77 7.18
N LEU A 61 8.85 5.77 8.07
CA LEU A 61 9.81 4.68 8.18
C LEU A 61 9.15 3.34 8.54
N ALA A 62 8.12 3.33 9.38
CA ALA A 62 7.40 2.12 9.71
C ALA A 62 6.67 1.56 8.48
N ILE A 63 6.01 2.43 7.71
CA ILE A 63 5.23 2.04 6.53
C ILE A 63 6.13 1.41 5.46
N LEU A 64 7.32 1.95 5.25
CA LEU A 64 8.29 1.40 4.31
C LEU A 64 8.77 -0.01 4.69
N HIS A 65 8.69 -0.37 5.97
CA HIS A 65 8.99 -1.72 6.46
C HIS A 65 7.79 -2.69 6.41
N LEU A 66 6.71 -2.35 5.68
CA LEU A 66 5.58 -3.25 5.49
C LEU A 66 5.96 -4.45 4.60
N TRP A 67 5.81 -5.66 5.13
CA TRP A 67 6.05 -6.90 4.37
C TRP A 67 4.75 -7.43 3.78
N TYR A 68 4.83 -8.18 2.67
CA TYR A 68 3.64 -8.83 2.11
C TYR A 68 3.00 -9.84 3.07
N GLN A 69 3.75 -10.46 3.99
CA GLN A 69 3.17 -11.31 5.04
C GLN A 69 2.25 -10.57 6.01
N ASP A 70 2.43 -9.26 6.16
CA ASP A 70 1.64 -8.40 7.04
C ASP A 70 0.33 -7.96 6.38
N VAL A 71 0.19 -8.23 5.09
CA VAL A 71 -0.98 -7.88 4.27
C VAL A 71 -1.83 -9.12 4.05
N MET A 72 -3.06 -9.10 4.56
CA MET A 72 -4.03 -10.17 4.34
C MET A 72 -5.23 -9.67 3.55
N LEU A 73 -5.60 -10.41 2.51
CA LEU A 73 -6.69 -10.10 1.61
C LEU A 73 -7.79 -11.14 1.77
N THR A 74 -8.98 -10.73 2.20
CA THR A 74 -10.10 -11.64 2.43
C THR A 74 -11.35 -11.18 1.70
N LEU A 75 -11.96 -12.08 0.93
CA LEU A 75 -13.28 -11.91 0.36
C LEU A 75 -14.33 -12.33 1.38
N ILE A 76 -15.28 -11.43 1.69
CA ILE A 76 -16.38 -11.71 2.61
C ILE A 76 -17.67 -11.83 1.82
N ARG A 77 -18.44 -12.89 2.07
CA ARG A 77 -19.76 -13.12 1.45
C ARG A 77 -20.76 -12.13 2.05
N VAL A 78 -21.51 -11.47 1.19
CA VAL A 78 -22.68 -10.67 1.57
C VAL A 78 -23.92 -11.55 1.44
N SER A 79 -24.81 -11.50 2.43
CA SER A 79 -25.91 -12.46 2.64
C SER A 79 -26.91 -12.59 1.49
N ASP A 80 -27.03 -11.57 0.62
CA ASP A 80 -28.09 -11.48 -0.38
C ASP A 80 -27.56 -11.53 -1.83
N SER A 81 -26.86 -12.59 -2.22
CA SER A 81 -26.40 -12.87 -3.61
C SER A 81 -25.49 -11.82 -4.26
N GLY A 82 -25.08 -10.80 -3.51
CA GLY A 82 -24.24 -9.72 -4.02
C GLY A 82 -22.80 -10.16 -4.25
N ARG A 83 -22.07 -9.35 -5.02
CA ARG A 83 -20.61 -9.52 -5.18
C ARG A 83 -19.93 -9.64 -3.81
N PRO A 84 -18.95 -10.54 -3.64
CA PRO A 84 -18.15 -10.57 -2.42
C PRO A 84 -17.45 -9.22 -2.24
N ARG A 85 -17.27 -8.80 -0.99
CA ARG A 85 -16.54 -7.58 -0.65
C ARG A 85 -15.11 -7.93 -0.26
N LEU A 86 -14.14 -7.22 -0.82
CA LEU A 86 -12.75 -7.38 -0.43
C LEU A 86 -12.47 -6.61 0.87
N PHE A 87 -11.71 -7.23 1.75
CA PHE A 87 -11.15 -6.59 2.94
C PHE A 87 -9.64 -6.76 2.94
N ILE A 88 -8.95 -5.67 3.22
CA ILE A 88 -7.52 -5.67 3.55
C ILE A 88 -7.39 -5.64 5.06
N PHE A 89 -6.62 -6.57 5.59
CA PHE A 89 -6.17 -6.54 6.98
C PHE A 89 -4.67 -6.28 6.98
N LEU A 90 -4.24 -5.28 7.72
CA LEU A 90 -2.83 -4.98 7.93
C LEU A 90 -2.45 -5.35 9.35
N LYS A 91 -1.51 -6.27 9.48
CA LYS A 91 -0.87 -6.57 10.75
C LYS A 91 0.15 -5.48 11.06
N PRO A 92 0.06 -4.80 12.22
CA PRO A 92 0.96 -3.70 12.55
C PRO A 92 2.37 -4.16 12.97
N GLU A 93 2.85 -5.33 12.53
CA GLU A 93 4.21 -5.81 12.87
C GLU A 93 5.29 -4.83 12.40
N PHE A 94 5.09 -4.16 11.26
CA PHE A 94 5.94 -3.06 10.77
C PHE A 94 6.01 -1.84 11.70
N THR A 95 4.98 -1.61 12.53
CA THR A 95 4.96 -0.50 13.50
C THR A 95 5.62 -0.86 14.83
N LYS A 96 5.93 -2.14 15.07
CA LYS A 96 6.43 -2.66 16.37
C LYS A 96 7.75 -2.04 16.80
N ARG A 97 8.64 -1.70 15.86
CA ARG A 97 9.92 -1.02 16.16
C ARG A 97 9.70 0.41 16.70
N PHE A 98 8.54 1.01 16.43
CA PHE A 98 8.24 2.41 16.71
C PHE A 98 7.12 2.62 17.75
N LEU A 99 6.27 1.61 17.97
CA LEU A 99 5.21 1.62 18.98
C LEU A 99 5.69 0.87 20.24
N ARG A 100 5.91 1.63 21.32
CA ARG A 100 6.10 1.13 22.68
C ARG A 100 4.88 0.33 23.12
N ASP A 101 5.05 -0.89 23.65
CA ASP A 101 4.08 -1.83 24.26
C ASP A 101 2.58 -1.45 24.19
N LYS A 102 2.08 -1.20 22.97
CA LYS A 102 0.65 -0.98 22.71
C LYS A 102 0.07 -2.23 22.09
N ALA A 103 -1.19 -2.52 22.44
CA ALA A 103 -1.93 -3.63 21.86
C ALA A 103 -1.91 -3.52 20.32
N LEU A 104 -1.54 -4.61 19.66
CA LEU A 104 -1.52 -4.72 18.20
C LEU A 104 -2.98 -4.68 17.70
N ASN A 105 -3.42 -3.52 17.22
CA ASN A 105 -4.71 -3.42 16.55
C ASN A 105 -4.51 -3.67 15.06
N GLU A 106 -5.03 -4.79 14.56
CA GLU A 106 -5.13 -5.04 13.12
C GLU A 106 -5.97 -3.94 12.47
N PHE A 107 -5.43 -3.30 11.43
CA PHE A 107 -6.20 -2.33 10.65
C PHE A 107 -7.07 -3.08 9.66
N LYS A 108 -8.40 -2.94 9.81
CA LYS A 108 -9.40 -3.53 8.91
C LYS A 108 -9.87 -2.46 7.94
N ILE A 109 -9.58 -2.64 6.66
CA ILE A 109 -9.85 -1.66 5.62
C ILE A 109 -10.84 -2.29 4.65
N SER A 110 -12.04 -1.73 4.59
CA SER A 110 -13.10 -2.18 3.70
C SER A 110 -12.94 -1.59 2.31
N GLU A 111 -13.33 -2.35 1.29
CA GLU A 111 -13.34 -1.87 -0.10
C GLU A 111 -14.24 -0.64 -0.28
N ILE A 112 -13.68 0.40 -0.91
CA ILE A 112 -14.42 1.59 -1.37
C ILE A 112 -14.90 1.26 -2.78
N ILE A 113 -16.21 1.14 -2.97
CA ILE A 113 -16.76 0.61 -4.23
C ILE A 113 -17.52 1.63 -5.08
N PHE A 114 -17.93 2.75 -4.51
CA PHE A 114 -18.57 3.87 -5.21
C PHE A 114 -18.34 5.16 -4.44
N ASP A 115 -17.22 5.83 -4.71
CA ASP A 115 -16.90 7.15 -4.18
C ASP A 115 -16.05 7.92 -5.20
N SER A 116 -16.17 9.25 -5.23
CA SER A 116 -15.23 10.14 -5.93
C SER A 116 -13.77 9.93 -5.50
N THR A 117 -13.54 9.44 -4.28
CA THR A 117 -12.23 9.09 -3.74
C THR A 117 -11.79 7.67 -4.12
N LEU A 118 -12.40 7.02 -5.11
CA LEU A 118 -11.95 5.71 -5.61
C LEU A 118 -10.46 5.74 -5.98
N VAL A 119 -9.97 6.88 -6.48
CA VAL A 119 -8.56 7.16 -6.74
C VAL A 119 -7.66 7.00 -5.51
N LEU A 120 -8.21 7.16 -4.30
CA LEU A 120 -7.57 6.95 -3.01
C LEU A 120 -7.81 5.56 -2.43
N SER A 121 -8.39 4.63 -3.20
CA SER A 121 -8.68 3.30 -2.71
C SER A 121 -7.39 2.50 -2.55
N LEU A 122 -7.03 2.23 -1.28
CA LEU A 122 -5.94 1.33 -0.92
C LEU A 122 -6.03 -0.02 -1.63
N HIS A 123 -7.26 -0.48 -1.88
CA HIS A 123 -7.52 -1.71 -2.60
C HIS A 123 -7.04 -1.64 -4.04
N ILE A 124 -7.27 -0.53 -4.73
CA ILE A 124 -6.85 -0.36 -6.13
C ILE A 124 -5.33 -0.33 -6.22
N CYS A 125 -4.67 0.47 -5.38
CA CYS A 125 -3.20 0.55 -5.39
C CYS A 125 -2.58 -0.81 -5.07
N LEU A 126 -2.98 -1.46 -3.98
CA LEU A 126 -2.44 -2.76 -3.58
C LEU A 126 -2.72 -3.87 -4.60
N LEU A 127 -3.95 -3.97 -5.11
CA LEU A 127 -4.30 -4.96 -6.12
C LEU A 127 -3.55 -4.74 -7.42
N THR A 128 -3.34 -3.47 -7.83
CA THR A 128 -2.57 -3.15 -9.04
C THR A 128 -1.14 -3.67 -8.91
N LEU A 129 -0.48 -3.42 -7.79
CA LEU A 129 0.86 -3.94 -7.53
C LEU A 129 0.88 -5.48 -7.56
N LEU A 130 -0.06 -6.12 -6.86
CA LEU A 130 -0.13 -7.59 -6.76
C LEU A 130 -0.43 -8.28 -8.10
N PHE A 131 -1.34 -7.73 -8.91
CA PHE A 131 -1.62 -8.29 -10.24
C PHE A 131 -0.44 -8.11 -11.18
N HIS A 132 0.21 -6.94 -11.15
CA HIS A 132 1.36 -6.66 -12.00
C HIS A 132 2.52 -7.65 -11.75
N ILE A 133 2.76 -8.02 -10.48
CA ILE A 133 3.82 -9.00 -10.13
C ILE A 133 3.32 -10.46 -10.13
N GLY A 134 2.06 -10.70 -10.49
CA GLY A 134 1.43 -12.02 -10.44
C GLY A 134 1.51 -12.64 -9.03
N GLY A 135 1.23 -11.86 -8.00
CA GLY A 135 1.54 -12.20 -6.61
C GLY A 135 0.58 -13.17 -5.93
N PHE A 136 -0.57 -13.45 -6.54
CA PHE A 136 -1.53 -14.42 -6.01
C PHE A 136 -1.13 -15.87 -6.34
N LYS A 137 -1.42 -16.78 -5.41
CA LYS A 137 -1.45 -18.21 -5.68
C LYS A 137 -2.73 -18.59 -6.39
N SER A 138 -2.69 -19.72 -7.10
CA SER A 138 -3.92 -20.35 -7.55
C SER A 138 -4.79 -20.74 -6.36
N ILE A 139 -6.08 -20.50 -6.49
CA ILE A 139 -7.08 -20.73 -5.42
C ILE A 139 -7.37 -22.24 -5.28
N SER A 140 -7.20 -22.99 -6.37
CA SER A 140 -7.24 -24.46 -6.36
C SER A 140 -6.41 -25.06 -7.49
N THR A 141 -6.19 -26.37 -7.44
CA THR A 141 -5.48 -27.15 -8.46
C THR A 141 -6.16 -27.16 -9.83
N SER A 142 -7.45 -26.80 -9.89
CA SER A 142 -8.27 -26.81 -11.12
C SER A 142 -8.76 -25.43 -11.56
N GLU A 143 -8.63 -24.40 -10.72
CA GLU A 143 -9.02 -23.03 -11.08
C GLU A 143 -7.85 -22.25 -11.67
N PRO A 144 -8.13 -21.29 -12.57
CA PRO A 144 -7.10 -20.41 -13.13
C PRO A 144 -6.46 -19.55 -12.05
N VAL A 145 -5.19 -19.18 -12.28
CA VAL A 145 -4.46 -18.22 -11.45
C VAL A 145 -5.26 -16.92 -11.34
N LEU A 146 -5.34 -16.37 -10.13
CA LEU A 146 -5.91 -15.05 -9.87
C LEU A 146 -4.96 -13.97 -10.40
N ASP A 147 -5.08 -13.67 -11.69
CA ASP A 147 -4.18 -12.77 -12.43
C ASP A 147 -4.82 -11.42 -12.79
N CYS A 148 -6.14 -11.26 -12.59
CA CYS A 148 -6.84 -10.01 -12.87
C CYS A 148 -8.04 -9.75 -11.95
N ALA A 149 -8.48 -8.49 -11.94
CA ALA A 149 -9.60 -8.02 -11.12
C ALA A 149 -10.96 -8.63 -11.52
N GLU A 150 -11.17 -8.95 -12.80
CA GLU A 150 -12.43 -9.58 -13.24
C GLU A 150 -12.57 -10.98 -12.64
N LYS A 151 -11.49 -11.77 -12.65
CA LYS A 151 -11.45 -13.07 -11.99
C LYS A 151 -11.62 -12.94 -10.48
N LEU A 152 -11.03 -11.91 -9.86
CA LEU A 152 -11.16 -11.64 -8.42
C LEU A 152 -12.62 -11.61 -7.95
N TYR A 153 -13.46 -10.81 -8.62
CA TYR A 153 -14.86 -10.65 -8.22
C TYR A 153 -15.78 -11.74 -8.76
N SER A 154 -15.31 -12.53 -9.73
CA SER A 154 -16.00 -13.72 -10.21
C SER A 154 -15.87 -14.92 -9.26
N ILE A 155 -14.88 -14.89 -8.36
CA ILE A 155 -14.71 -15.92 -7.34
C ILE A 155 -15.91 -15.90 -6.40
N LYS A 156 -16.67 -16.98 -6.41
CA LYS A 156 -17.70 -17.20 -5.39
C LYS A 156 -17.00 -17.67 -4.13
N VAL A 157 -17.24 -16.97 -3.01
CA VAL A 157 -16.86 -17.46 -1.68
C VAL A 157 -17.48 -18.85 -1.51
N LEU A 158 -16.62 -19.84 -1.20
CA LEU A 158 -16.96 -21.26 -1.18
C LEU A 158 -18.21 -21.51 -0.32
N ASN A 159 -19.15 -22.33 -0.81
CA ASN A 159 -20.39 -22.61 -0.07
C ASN A 159 -20.09 -23.15 1.33
N GLY A 160 -20.75 -22.58 2.34
CA GLY A 160 -20.52 -22.90 3.76
C GLY A 160 -19.40 -22.09 4.42
N LYS A 161 -18.60 -21.33 3.65
CA LYS A 161 -17.65 -20.35 4.21
C LYS A 161 -18.23 -18.94 4.09
N GLY A 162 -18.24 -18.19 5.19
CA GLY A 162 -18.62 -16.77 5.20
C GLY A 162 -17.53 -15.84 4.63
N GLN A 163 -16.29 -16.35 4.56
CA GLN A 163 -15.13 -15.60 4.10
C GLN A 163 -14.11 -16.52 3.41
N GLN A 164 -13.32 -15.96 2.51
CA GLN A 164 -12.29 -16.66 1.74
C GLN A 164 -11.00 -15.82 1.72
N LEU A 165 -9.92 -16.36 2.28
CA LEU A 165 -8.61 -15.74 2.23
C LEU A 165 -8.00 -15.91 0.83
N LEU A 166 -7.43 -14.84 0.29
CA LEU A 166 -6.65 -14.83 -0.95
C LEU A 166 -5.18 -14.99 -0.58
N LEU A 167 -4.57 -16.08 -1.04
CA LEU A 167 -3.20 -16.42 -0.68
C LEU A 167 -2.21 -15.77 -1.64
N LEU A 168 -1.19 -15.13 -1.09
CA LEU A 168 -0.02 -14.68 -1.85
C LEU A 168 1.00 -15.81 -2.02
N LYS A 169 1.83 -15.70 -3.06
CA LYS A 169 2.95 -16.63 -3.32
C LYS A 169 3.93 -16.60 -2.16
N ASN A 170 4.46 -17.78 -1.79
CA ASN A 170 5.37 -17.92 -0.65
C ASN A 170 6.64 -17.07 -0.82
N GLU A 171 7.14 -16.97 -2.05
CA GLU A 171 8.33 -16.19 -2.40
C GLU A 171 8.16 -14.68 -2.16
N LEU A 172 6.92 -14.16 -2.13
CA LEU A 172 6.63 -12.76 -1.87
C LEU A 172 6.52 -12.43 -0.38
N LEU A 173 6.17 -13.39 0.48
CA LEU A 173 5.82 -13.13 1.87
C LEU A 173 6.93 -12.40 2.66
N ASN A 174 8.19 -12.72 2.34
CA ASN A 174 9.37 -12.11 2.97
C ASN A 174 9.94 -10.92 2.18
N LYS A 175 9.15 -10.35 1.27
CA LYS A 175 9.53 -9.15 0.50
C LYS A 175 8.78 -7.94 1.02
N PHE A 176 9.43 -6.78 0.96
CA PHE A 176 8.79 -5.50 1.25
C PHE A 176 7.76 -5.16 0.17
N VAL A 177 6.66 -4.53 0.59
CA VAL A 177 5.66 -3.97 -0.32
C VAL A 177 6.26 -2.77 -1.07
N PHE A 178 7.05 -1.96 -0.36
CA PHE A 178 7.80 -0.85 -0.92
C PHE A 178 9.20 -1.32 -1.30
N CYS A 179 9.51 -1.26 -2.59
CA CYS A 179 10.72 -1.76 -3.23
C CYS A 179 11.14 -0.84 -4.37
N GLN A 180 12.42 -0.87 -4.73
CA GLN A 180 12.98 -0.03 -5.78
C GLN A 180 12.68 -0.56 -7.18
N THR A 181 12.83 0.32 -8.17
CA THR A 181 12.83 -0.05 -9.57
C THR A 181 14.11 0.39 -10.26
N GLU A 182 14.72 -0.53 -11.01
CA GLU A 182 15.88 -0.27 -11.85
C GLU A 182 15.45 -0.10 -13.30
N SER A 183 15.92 0.96 -13.96
CA SER A 183 15.73 1.11 -15.41
C SER A 183 16.56 0.08 -16.16
N THR A 184 15.95 -0.56 -17.14
CA THR A 184 16.58 -1.55 -18.03
C THR A 184 16.40 -1.11 -19.48
N PHE A 185 17.19 -1.66 -20.39
CA PHE A 185 17.09 -1.30 -21.81
C PHE A 185 15.69 -1.53 -22.41
N THR A 186 14.93 -2.48 -21.87
CA THR A 186 13.58 -2.86 -22.34
C THR A 186 12.44 -2.33 -21.48
N GLY A 187 12.71 -1.55 -20.43
CA GLY A 187 11.69 -1.09 -19.47
C GLY A 187 12.28 -0.90 -18.08
N PHE A 188 11.68 -1.53 -17.06
CA PHE A 188 12.19 -1.49 -15.69
C PHE A 188 12.10 -2.86 -15.03
N LYS A 189 12.88 -3.06 -13.97
CA LYS A 189 12.88 -4.25 -13.13
C LYS A 189 12.53 -3.85 -11.70
N ILE A 190 11.64 -4.61 -11.07
CA ILE A 190 11.29 -4.42 -9.66
C ILE A 190 12.29 -5.18 -8.80
N CYS A 191 12.92 -4.49 -7.86
CA CYS A 191 13.99 -5.01 -7.01
C CYS A 191 13.50 -5.17 -5.57
N PHE A 192 13.11 -6.40 -5.21
CA PHE A 192 12.58 -6.74 -3.88
C PHE A 192 13.66 -6.97 -2.80
N GLU A 193 14.92 -6.62 -3.05
CA GLU A 193 16.07 -7.03 -2.22
C GLU A 193 16.79 -5.89 -1.48
N SER A 194 16.40 -4.63 -1.69
CA SER A 194 17.05 -3.50 -1.01
C SER A 194 16.38 -3.16 0.33
N GLU A 195 16.99 -3.60 1.44
CA GLU A 195 17.11 -2.73 2.62
C GLU A 195 18.15 -1.66 2.26
N ASP A 196 17.75 -0.68 1.44
CA ASP A 196 18.66 0.39 1.04
C ASP A 196 18.03 1.72 1.46
N ASP A 197 18.78 2.52 2.21
CA ASP A 197 18.36 3.80 2.79
C ASP A 197 17.89 4.78 1.69
N SER A 198 18.22 4.53 0.42
CA SER A 198 17.79 5.29 -0.74
C SER A 198 16.27 5.27 -1.01
N ILE A 199 15.53 4.25 -0.56
CA ILE A 199 14.05 4.31 -0.58
C ILE A 199 13.56 5.40 0.38
N HIS A 200 14.24 5.60 1.52
CA HIS A 200 13.86 6.66 2.45
C HIS A 200 14.01 8.03 1.81
N ASP A 201 15.09 8.27 1.07
CA ASP A 201 15.32 9.53 0.37
C ASP A 201 14.25 9.78 -0.71
N GLU A 202 13.90 8.77 -1.53
CA GLU A 202 12.89 8.92 -2.59
C GLU A 202 11.51 9.32 -2.03
N PHE A 203 11.06 8.65 -0.96
CA PHE A 203 9.77 8.96 -0.33
C PHE A 203 9.83 10.21 0.55
N SER A 204 10.99 10.54 1.15
CA SER A 204 11.18 11.75 1.97
C SER A 204 11.23 13.01 1.11
N ASP A 205 11.97 12.99 0.01
CA ASP A 205 12.05 14.10 -0.93
C ASP A 205 10.67 14.39 -1.56
N ALA A 206 9.91 13.34 -1.89
CA ALA A 206 8.55 13.47 -2.41
C ALA A 206 7.57 14.10 -1.41
N LEU A 207 7.84 14.04 -0.09
CA LEU A 207 6.99 14.63 0.96
C LEU A 207 7.49 16.00 1.45
N SER A 208 8.61 16.50 0.90
CA SER A 208 9.26 17.73 1.38
C SER A 208 8.72 19.03 0.78
N TRP A 209 7.59 18.98 0.05
CA TRP A 209 6.95 20.11 -0.64
C TRP A 209 5.69 20.63 0.07
#